data_AF-A0AA41KHL1-F1
#
_entry.id   AF-A0AA41KHL1-F1
#
_cell.length_a   1.000
_cell.length_b   1.000
_cell.length_c   1.000
_cell.angle_alpha   90.00
_cell.angle_beta   90.00
_cell.angle_gamma   90.00
#
_symmetry.space_group_name_H-M   'P 1'
#
loop_
_entity.id
_entity.type
_entity.pdbx_description
1 polymer ?
#
loop_
_entity_poly.entity_id
_entity_poly.type
_entity_poly.pdbx_seq_one_letter_code
_entity_poly.pdbx_strand_id
1 'polypeptide(L)'
;MSVNTEQVEARPDVEEAIARIDERGAEIRAEQLERALSRLEATDELTPEQRAAVERLGDRLVEQLLAVPHESLRDAARRGDGEAVATALSLFE
;
A
#
# COMPACT_ATOMS: atom_id res chain seq x y z
N MET A 1 23.52 4.49 -37.02
CA MET A 1 23.21 5.00 -35.68
C MET A 1 21.83 5.65 -35.76
N SER A 2 20.79 4.92 -35.40
CA SER A 2 19.46 5.50 -35.22
C SER A 2 18.96 4.98 -33.89
N VAL A 3 19.17 5.78 -32.85
CA VAL A 3 18.55 5.58 -31.54
C VAL A 3 17.10 6.03 -31.76
N ASN A 4 16.21 5.08 -32.01
CA ASN A 4 14.81 5.40 -32.23
C ASN A 4 14.11 5.56 -30.88
N THR A 5 13.36 6.65 -30.81
CA THR A 5 12.85 7.36 -29.64
C THR A 5 11.66 6.66 -29.00
N GLU A 6 11.78 5.38 -28.65
CA GLU A 6 10.73 4.62 -27.92
C GLU A 6 10.91 4.65 -26.39
N GLN A 7 11.80 5.52 -25.89
CA GLN A 7 12.10 5.63 -24.46
C GLN A 7 11.44 6.83 -23.78
N VAL A 8 10.19 7.21 -24.08
CA VAL A 8 9.47 8.18 -23.22
C VAL A 8 7.95 7.99 -23.25
N GLU A 9 7.45 6.82 -22.87
CA GLU A 9 6.07 6.70 -22.34
C GLU A 9 6.05 5.83 -21.08
N ALA A 10 7.07 5.98 -20.25
CA ALA A 10 6.96 5.50 -18.89
C ALA A 10 6.33 6.62 -18.05
N ARG A 11 5.36 6.27 -17.18
CA ARG A 11 5.22 6.79 -15.79
C ARG A 11 3.94 7.55 -15.33
N PRO A 12 2.74 7.44 -15.94
CA PRO A 12 1.51 7.76 -15.21
C PRO A 12 1.00 6.60 -14.34
N ASP A 13 1.21 5.35 -14.76
CA ASP A 13 0.46 4.20 -14.23
C ASP A 13 0.98 3.64 -12.89
N VAL A 14 2.30 3.45 -12.73
CA VAL A 14 2.85 2.78 -11.54
C VAL A 14 2.75 3.62 -10.26
N GLU A 15 2.99 4.93 -10.34
CA GLU A 15 2.85 5.77 -9.14
C GLU A 15 1.38 6.01 -8.77
N GLU A 16 0.48 5.99 -9.75
CA GLU A 16 -0.97 6.00 -9.52
C GLU A 16 -1.43 4.69 -8.88
N ALA A 17 -0.90 3.55 -9.33
CA ALA A 17 -1.10 2.23 -8.72
C ALA A 17 -0.69 2.21 -7.25
N ILE A 18 0.51 2.70 -6.96
CA ILE A 18 1.05 2.79 -5.59
C ILE A 18 0.16 3.69 -4.73
N ALA A 19 -0.23 4.86 -5.23
CA ALA A 19 -1.10 5.78 -4.51
C ALA A 19 -2.46 5.15 -4.16
N ARG A 20 -3.08 4.42 -5.10
CA ARG A 20 -4.33 3.69 -4.85
C ARG A 20 -4.17 2.61 -3.79
N ILE A 21 -3.09 1.85 -3.85
CA ILE A 21 -2.77 0.79 -2.87
C ILE A 21 -2.57 1.40 -1.48
N ASP A 22 -1.84 2.52 -1.39
CA ASP A 22 -1.60 3.25 -0.14
C ASP A 22 -2.93 3.77 0.45
N GLU A 23 -3.78 4.39 -0.37
CA GLU A 23 -5.10 4.87 0.04
C GLU A 23 -5.95 3.72 0.58
N ARG A 24 -6.04 2.61 -0.17
CA ARG A 24 -6.80 1.44 0.24
C ARG A 24 -6.26 0.81 1.52
N GLY A 25 -4.94 0.71 1.65
CA GLY A 25 -4.28 0.22 2.86
C GLY A 25 -4.57 1.08 4.09
N ALA A 26 -4.58 2.41 3.91
CA ALA A 26 -4.91 3.36 4.97
C ALA A 26 -6.37 3.25 5.41
N GLU A 27 -7.32 3.11 4.48
CA GLU A 27 -8.74 2.88 4.77
C GLU A 27 -8.95 1.60 5.59
N ILE A 28 -8.41 0.48 5.12
CA ILE A 28 -8.55 -0.81 5.80
C ILE A 28 -7.95 -0.72 7.21
N ARG A 29 -6.76 -0.10 7.35
CA ARG A 29 -6.14 0.12 8.66
C ARG A 29 -7.02 0.95 9.56
N ALA A 30 -7.60 2.04 9.08
CA ALA A 30 -8.47 2.90 9.87
C ALA A 30 -9.69 2.12 10.39
N GLU A 31 -10.38 1.37 9.51
CA GLU A 31 -11.51 0.54 9.88
C GLU A 31 -11.14 -0.54 10.92
N GLN A 32 -10.02 -1.25 10.71
CA GLN A 32 -9.61 -2.31 11.63
C GLN A 32 -9.12 -1.77 12.97
N LEU A 33 -8.42 -0.63 12.96
CA LEU A 33 -7.96 0.04 14.16
C LEU A 33 -9.14 0.53 14.99
N GLU A 34 -10.13 1.18 14.39
CA GLU A 34 -11.36 1.59 15.06
C GLU A 34 -12.08 0.41 15.70
N ARG A 35 -12.26 -0.70 14.96
CA ARG A 35 -12.85 -1.94 15.49
C ARG A 35 -12.05 -2.52 16.64
N ALA A 36 -10.72 -2.54 16.55
CA ALA A 36 -9.86 -3.09 17.59
C ALA A 36 -9.93 -2.24 18.87
N LEU A 37 -9.82 -0.92 18.73
CA LEU A 37 -9.89 0.01 19.85
C LEU A 37 -11.27 -0.02 20.50
N SER A 38 -12.36 -0.07 19.73
CA SER A 38 -13.72 -0.18 20.26
C SER A 38 -13.92 -1.44 21.13
N ARG A 39 -13.29 -2.56 20.73
CA ARG A 39 -13.33 -3.81 21.52
C ARG A 39 -12.50 -3.74 22.80
N LEU A 40 -11.37 -3.03 22.77
CA LEU A 40 -10.50 -2.84 23.93
C LEU A 40 -11.08 -1.81 24.92
N GLU A 41 -11.73 -0.76 24.43
CA GLU A 41 -12.41 0.23 25.26
C GLU A 41 -13.58 -0.40 26.04
N ALA A 42 -14.25 -1.42 25.45
CA ALA A 42 -15.31 -2.16 26.12
C ALA A 42 -14.85 -2.97 27.35
N THR A 43 -13.53 -3.11 27.58
CA THR A 43 -12.99 -3.82 28.76
C THR A 43 -12.55 -2.87 29.89
N ASP A 44 -12.77 -1.55 29.78
CA ASP A 44 -12.39 -0.51 30.77
C ASP A 44 -10.89 -0.48 31.17
N GLU A 45 -10.01 -1.14 30.43
CA GLU A 45 -8.59 -1.33 30.76
C GLU A 45 -7.62 -0.65 29.78
N LEU A 46 -8.11 -0.02 28.71
CA LEU A 46 -7.27 0.54 27.67
C LEU A 46 -6.56 1.83 28.11
N THR A 47 -5.26 1.76 28.35
CA THR A 47 -4.46 2.95 28.65
C THR A 47 -4.10 3.74 27.38
N PRO A 48 -3.78 5.05 27.50
CA PRO A 48 -3.28 5.84 26.37
C PRO A 48 -2.04 5.23 25.69
N GLU A 49 -1.11 4.64 26.47
CA GLU A 49 0.09 4.00 25.96
C GLU A 49 -0.22 2.74 25.17
N GLN A 50 -1.18 1.94 25.64
CA GLN A 50 -1.65 0.74 24.94
C GLN A 50 -2.36 1.11 23.64
N ARG A 51 -3.23 2.14 23.67
CA ARG A 51 -3.86 2.70 22.46
C ARG A 51 -2.80 3.07 21.42
N ALA A 52 -1.82 3.88 21.82
CA ALA A 52 -0.75 4.31 20.94
C ALA A 52 0.11 3.12 20.44
N ALA A 53 0.27 2.07 21.23
CA ALA A 53 0.96 0.85 20.81
C ALA A 53 0.19 0.09 19.72
N VAL A 54 -1.13 0.01 19.82
CA VAL A 54 -2.00 -0.60 18.80
C VAL A 54 -2.00 0.23 17.51
N GLU A 55 -2.06 1.56 17.62
CA GLU A 55 -1.95 2.47 16.46
C GLU A 55 -0.63 2.24 15.70
N ARG A 56 0.51 2.27 16.42
CA ARG A 56 1.84 1.99 15.83
C ARG A 56 1.99 0.56 15.31
N LEU A 57 1.25 -0.40 15.86
CA LEU A 57 1.22 -1.75 15.32
C LEU A 57 0.49 -1.76 13.97
N GLY A 58 -0.65 -1.09 13.88
CA GLY A 58 -1.39 -0.92 12.63
C GLY A 58 -0.53 -0.29 11.53
N ASP A 59 0.21 0.78 11.84
CA ASP A 59 1.14 1.42 10.90
C ASP A 59 2.17 0.43 10.34
N ARG A 60 2.89 -0.24 11.24
CA ARG A 60 3.95 -1.19 10.86
C ARG A 60 3.43 -2.37 10.05
N LEU A 61 2.22 -2.84 10.35
CA LEU A 61 1.60 -3.91 9.59
C LEU A 61 1.28 -3.48 8.16
N VAL A 62 0.71 -2.28 7.97
CA VAL A 62 0.46 -1.75 6.62
C VAL A 62 1.77 -1.55 5.88
N GLU A 63 2.75 -0.88 6.47
CA GLU A 63 4.07 -0.65 5.86
C GLU A 63 4.71 -1.97 5.39
N GLN A 64 4.70 -2.98 6.26
CA GLN A 64 5.29 -4.28 5.95
C GLN A 64 4.53 -5.04 4.85
N LEU A 65 3.19 -4.94 4.83
CA LEU A 65 2.36 -5.60 3.82
C LEU A 65 2.48 -4.93 2.45
N LEU A 66 2.56 -3.60 2.42
CA LEU A 66 2.63 -2.84 1.17
C LEU A 66 4.04 -2.80 0.56
N ALA A 67 5.08 -3.09 1.33
CA ALA A 67 6.46 -3.14 0.82
C ALA A 67 6.63 -4.06 -0.41
N VAL A 68 6.05 -5.26 -0.36
CA VAL A 68 6.16 -6.27 -1.43
C VAL A 68 5.47 -5.83 -2.73
N PRO A 69 4.19 -5.41 -2.74
CA PRO A 69 3.55 -4.94 -3.96
C PRO A 69 4.18 -3.65 -4.50
N HIS A 70 4.64 -2.75 -3.64
CA HIS A 70 5.39 -1.57 -4.07
C HIS A 70 6.67 -1.92 -4.81
N GLU A 71 7.44 -2.88 -4.29
CA GLU A 71 8.64 -3.36 -4.97
C GLU A 71 8.28 -4.02 -6.30
N SER A 72 7.28 -4.89 -6.31
CA SER A 72 6.83 -5.64 -7.49
C SER A 72 6.39 -4.72 -8.64
N LEU A 73 5.62 -3.66 -8.34
CA LEU A 73 5.18 -2.66 -9.32
C LEU A 73 6.36 -1.86 -9.90
N ARG A 74 7.29 -1.41 -9.04
CA ARG A 74 8.49 -0.69 -9.48
C ARG A 74 9.39 -1.57 -10.35
N ASP A 75 9.48 -2.85 -10.01
CA ASP A 75 10.22 -3.85 -10.78
C ASP A 75 9.62 -4.08 -12.16
N ALA A 76 8.29 -4.21 -12.26
CA ALA A 76 7.58 -4.35 -13.53
C ALA A 76 7.77 -3.10 -14.41
N ALA A 77 7.66 -1.89 -13.84
CA ALA A 77 7.97 -0.64 -14.54
C ALA A 77 9.42 -0.60 -15.05
N ARG A 78 10.40 -0.98 -14.22
CA ARG A 78 11.82 -1.03 -14.62
C ARG A 78 12.07 -1.98 -15.80
N ARG A 79 11.34 -3.10 -15.85
CA ARG A 79 11.44 -4.10 -16.92
C ARG A 79 10.66 -3.72 -18.18
N GLY A 80 9.84 -2.67 -18.15
CA GLY A 80 8.95 -2.31 -19.25
C GLY A 80 7.79 -3.30 -19.44
N ASP A 81 7.44 -4.04 -18.38
CA ASP A 81 6.43 -5.10 -18.42
C ASP A 81 5.05 -4.53 -18.07
N GLY A 82 4.41 -3.89 -19.05
CA GLY A 82 3.10 -3.27 -18.89
C GLY A 82 1.98 -4.25 -18.52
N GLU A 83 2.09 -5.51 -18.96
CA GLU A 83 1.11 -6.56 -18.62
C GLU A 83 1.22 -6.97 -17.14
N ALA A 84 2.44 -7.06 -16.60
CA ALA A 84 2.64 -7.27 -15.17
C ALA A 84 2.15 -6.08 -14.33
N VAL A 85 2.33 -4.84 -14.79
CA VAL A 85 1.78 -3.65 -14.12
C VAL A 85 0.25 -3.70 -14.10
N ALA A 86 -0.40 -3.95 -15.24
CA ALA A 86 -1.85 -4.05 -15.35
C ALA A 86 -2.43 -5.20 -14.50
N THR A 87 -1.76 -6.36 -14.48
CA THR A 87 -2.15 -7.49 -13.63
C THR A 87 -2.03 -7.13 -12.16
N ALA A 88 -0.91 -6.51 -11.76
CA ALA A 88 -0.71 -6.05 -10.40
C ALA A 88 -1.79 -5.05 -9.98
N LEU A 89 -2.11 -4.06 -10.82
CA LEU A 89 -3.21 -3.12 -10.59
C LEU A 89 -4.55 -3.81 -10.33
N SER A 90 -4.93 -4.77 -11.18
CA SER A 90 -6.21 -5.49 -11.03
C SER A 90 -6.34 -6.31 -9.74
N LEU A 91 -5.21 -6.70 -9.12
CA LEU A 91 -5.22 -7.43 -7.84
C LEU A 91 -5.53 -6.52 -6.64
N PHE A 92 -5.40 -5.20 -6.82
CA PHE A 92 -5.56 -4.20 -5.76
C PHE A 92 -6.76 -3.26 -5.98
N GLU A 93 -7.54 -3.44 -7.05
CA GLU A 93 -8.87 -2.81 -7.22
C GLU A 93 -9.91 -3.33 -6.21
#